data_AF-A0A2H8TZR4-F1
#
_entry.id   AF-A0A2H8TZR4-F1
#
_cell.length_a   1.000
_cell.length_b   1.000
_cell.length_c   1.000
_cell.angle_alpha   90.00
_cell.angle_beta   90.00
_cell.angle_gamma   90.00
#
_symmetry.space_group_name_H-M   'P 1'
#
loop_
_entity.id
_entity.type
_entity.pdbx_description
1 polymer ?
#
loop_
_entity_poly.entity_id
_entity_poly.type
_entity_poly.pdbx_seq_one_letter_code
_entity_poly.pdbx_strand_id
1 'polypeptide(L)'
;MGQFFFIKYTFIYGTVITIARFDEFFEPPKPPKCISRIYLYSDMWRSFDRGLYDFLKEYIYRPSGYHSENVSLTSKLTRSFMCFTFIFIWHGLSWEVFLWTLFNFIGITLETLARVFGKTSYYLHYVKRNLSDSNERRFLAFITSPLTMLSAISNFFFFGGIDAGLSFFEAIFLLNTWIENIIIIIIFYSMCQISIEFNHYKKSKQQ
;
A
#
# COMPACT_ATOMS: atom_id res chain seq x y z
N MET A 1 0.06 16.45 -2.19
CA MET A 1 -0.35 15.81 -0.91
C MET A 1 0.59 14.71 -0.44
N GLY A 2 0.75 13.59 -1.18
CA GLY A 2 1.58 12.47 -0.70
C GLY A 2 3.03 12.81 -0.31
N GLN A 3 3.71 13.67 -1.08
CA GLN A 3 5.07 14.14 -0.74
C GLN A 3 5.13 15.01 0.51
N PHE A 4 4.17 15.93 0.65
CA PHE A 4 4.06 16.76 1.85
C PHE A 4 3.86 15.90 3.10
N PHE A 5 2.97 14.92 3.02
CA PHE A 5 2.74 13.96 4.10
C PHE A 5 4.00 13.15 4.43
N PHE A 6 4.68 12.62 3.42
CA PHE A 6 5.95 11.92 3.61
C PHE A 6 7.01 12.79 4.32
N ILE A 7 7.20 14.04 3.90
CA ILE A 7 8.18 14.96 4.51
C ILE A 7 7.82 15.24 5.97
N LYS A 8 6.54 15.57 6.25
CA LYS A 8 6.04 15.82 7.61
C LYS A 8 6.38 14.66 8.55
N TYR A 9 6.06 13.43 8.15
CA TYR A 9 6.29 12.25 8.99
C TYR A 9 7.74 11.82 9.03
N THR A 10 8.52 12.06 7.98
CA THR A 10 9.97 11.88 8.03
C THR A 10 10.61 12.76 9.10
N PHE A 11 10.15 14.01 9.22
CA PHE A 11 10.64 14.92 10.26
C PHE A 11 10.21 14.50 11.67
N ILE A 12 8.91 14.21 11.85
CA ILE A 12 8.37 13.78 13.16
C ILE A 12 9.04 12.49 13.63
N TYR A 13 9.01 11.44 12.81
CA TYR A 13 9.63 10.17 13.18
C TYR A 13 11.15 10.28 13.30
N GLY A 14 11.81 11.04 12.42
CA GLY A 14 13.26 11.26 12.48
C GLY A 14 13.70 11.91 13.80
N THR A 15 12.91 12.86 14.30
CA THR A 15 13.18 13.52 15.59
C THR A 15 13.11 12.51 16.74
N VAL A 16 12.01 11.74 16.82
CA VAL A 16 11.82 10.72 17.88
C VAL A 16 12.89 9.60 17.78
N ILE A 17 13.21 9.16 16.56
CA ILE A 17 14.28 8.17 16.31
C ILE A 17 15.64 8.69 16.80
N THR A 18 15.93 9.98 16.60
CA THR A 18 17.21 10.57 17.01
C THR A 18 17.32 10.63 18.53
N ILE A 19 16.24 11.03 19.22
CA ILE A 19 16.18 11.02 20.69
C ILE A 19 16.35 9.58 21.22
N ALA A 20 15.60 8.62 20.67
CA ALA A 20 15.69 7.23 21.08
C ALA A 20 17.10 6.64 20.93
N ARG A 21 17.82 7.01 19.86
CA ARG A 21 19.21 6.60 19.64
C ARG A 21 20.19 7.27 20.59
N PHE A 22 19.92 8.52 20.95
CA PHE A 22 20.73 9.25 21.93
C PHE A 22 20.66 8.59 23.32
N ASP A 23 19.49 8.07 23.69
CA ASP A 23 19.29 7.38 24.97
C ASP A 23 19.88 5.96 25.00
N GLU A 24 20.43 5.44 23.90
CA GLU A 24 21.05 4.11 23.69
C GLU A 24 20.23 2.88 24.17
N PHE A 25 19.01 3.09 24.64
CA PHE A 25 18.23 2.08 25.34
C PHE A 25 17.55 1.08 24.39
N PHE A 26 17.20 1.51 23.17
CA PHE A 26 16.59 0.65 22.16
C PHE A 26 16.91 1.11 20.73
N GLU A 27 16.99 0.16 19.78
CA GLU A 27 17.09 0.50 18.35
C GLU A 27 15.68 0.82 17.80
N PRO A 28 15.39 2.06 17.41
CA PRO A 28 14.07 2.43 16.93
C PRO A 28 13.80 1.91 15.50
N PRO A 29 12.53 1.80 15.09
CA PRO A 29 12.19 1.43 13.72
C PRO A 29 12.81 2.37 12.69
N LYS A 30 13.17 1.82 11.53
CA LYS A 30 13.72 2.60 10.42
C LYS A 30 12.71 3.65 9.93
N PRO A 31 13.18 4.79 9.38
CA PRO A 31 12.31 5.84 8.86
C PRO A 31 11.43 5.37 7.69
N PRO A 32 10.37 6.14 7.37
CA PRO A 32 9.46 5.84 6.28
C PRO A 32 10.20 5.72 4.95
N LYS A 33 9.79 4.78 4.11
CA LYS A 33 10.24 4.78 2.70
C LYS A 33 9.58 5.94 1.96
N CYS A 34 10.27 6.49 0.97
CA CYS A 34 9.71 7.47 0.05
C CYS A 34 8.46 6.91 -0.64
N ILE A 35 7.34 7.63 -0.55
CA ILE A 35 6.04 7.19 -1.07
C ILE A 35 6.05 7.01 -2.60
N SER A 36 6.85 7.78 -3.34
CA SER A 36 7.03 7.60 -4.80
C SER A 36 7.72 6.29 -5.18
N ARG A 37 8.31 5.58 -4.22
CA ARG A 37 8.99 4.29 -4.44
C ARG A 37 8.12 3.09 -4.06
N ILE A 38 6.83 3.32 -3.84
CA ILE A 38 5.89 2.31 -3.38
C ILE A 38 4.75 2.22 -4.39
N TYR A 39 4.53 1.03 -4.94
CA TYR A 39 3.45 0.75 -5.89
C TYR A 39 2.50 -0.36 -5.43
N LEU A 40 2.78 -0.95 -4.26
CA LEU A 40 1.99 -2.01 -3.63
C LEU A 40 1.45 -1.51 -2.29
N TYR A 41 0.17 -1.78 -2.02
CA TYR A 41 -0.45 -1.44 -0.74
C TYR A 41 0.25 -2.13 0.41
N SER A 42 0.59 -3.41 0.26
CA SER A 42 1.28 -4.13 1.33
C SER A 42 2.65 -3.54 1.68
N ASP A 43 3.38 -2.98 0.70
CA ASP A 43 4.65 -2.31 0.96
C ASP A 43 4.44 -0.91 1.54
N MET A 44 3.37 -0.20 1.15
CA MET A 44 2.98 1.08 1.74
C MET A 44 2.72 0.92 3.24
N TRP A 45 1.83 0.01 3.63
CA TRP A 45 1.47 -0.24 5.02
C TRP A 45 2.65 -0.75 5.85
N ARG A 46 3.55 -1.56 5.26
CA ARG A 46 4.74 -2.04 5.96
C ARG A 46 5.81 -0.97 6.16
N SER A 47 5.93 -0.04 5.21
CA SER A 47 7.11 0.83 5.11
C SER A 47 6.85 2.28 5.44
N PHE A 48 5.59 2.72 5.55
CA PHE A 48 5.25 4.08 5.90
C PHE A 48 5.34 4.30 7.41
N ASP A 49 4.45 3.70 8.20
CA ASP A 49 4.53 3.71 9.66
C ASP A 49 4.90 2.31 10.15
N ARG A 50 6.20 2.10 10.40
CA ARG A 50 6.71 0.80 10.82
C ARG A 50 6.32 0.45 12.25
N GLY A 51 6.25 1.45 13.13
CA GLY A 51 5.85 1.24 14.52
C GLY A 51 4.41 0.75 14.61
N LEU A 52 3.50 1.44 13.91
CA LEU A 52 2.11 1.01 13.78
C LEU A 52 2.01 -0.37 13.12
N TYR A 53 2.75 -0.60 12.02
CA TYR A 53 2.74 -1.90 11.34
C TYR A 53 3.16 -3.05 12.26
N ASP A 54 4.26 -2.87 13.00
CA ASP A 54 4.77 -3.89 13.92
C ASP A 54 3.79 -4.12 15.07
N PHE A 55 3.18 -3.05 15.61
CA PHE A 55 2.11 -3.17 16.61
C PHE A 55 0.92 -3.99 16.08
N LEU A 56 0.37 -3.62 14.92
CA LEU A 56 -0.76 -4.33 14.31
C LEU A 56 -0.40 -5.80 14.05
N LYS A 57 0.83 -6.06 13.58
CA LYS A 57 1.28 -7.40 13.27
C LYS A 57 1.41 -8.28 14.53
N GLU A 58 2.04 -7.77 15.58
CA GLU A 58 2.32 -8.52 16.81
C GLU A 58 1.08 -8.70 17.69
N TYR A 59 0.24 -7.67 17.80
CA TYR A 59 -0.86 -7.66 18.77
C TYR A 59 -2.24 -7.94 18.18
N ILE A 60 -2.41 -7.82 16.86
CA ILE A 60 -3.70 -8.05 16.21
C ILE A 60 -3.58 -9.17 15.18
N TYR A 61 -2.77 -9.00 14.14
CA TYR A 61 -2.71 -9.93 13.02
C TYR A 61 -2.27 -11.35 13.43
N ARG A 62 -1.20 -11.46 14.24
CA ARG A 62 -0.70 -12.76 14.73
C ARG A 62 -1.66 -13.41 15.73
N PRO A 63 -2.14 -12.73 16.78
CA PRO A 63 -3.03 -13.35 17.77
C PRO A 63 -4.42 -13.72 17.20
N SER A 64 -4.89 -13.03 16.16
CA SER A 64 -6.18 -13.31 15.50
C SER A 64 -6.25 -14.65 14.76
N GLY A 65 -5.25 -15.53 14.85
CA GLY A 65 -5.44 -16.93 14.48
C GLY A 65 -4.19 -17.79 14.60
N TYR A 66 -4.37 -19.10 14.38
CA TYR A 66 -3.30 -20.08 14.53
C TYR A 66 -2.16 -19.86 13.52
N HIS A 67 -0.92 -20.05 13.99
CA HIS A 67 0.28 -20.04 13.15
C HIS A 67 0.37 -21.36 12.39
N SER A 68 0.12 -21.32 11.09
CA SER A 68 0.36 -22.44 10.17
C SER A 68 1.00 -21.91 8.90
N GLU A 69 1.89 -22.68 8.28
CA GLU A 69 2.47 -22.34 6.98
C GLU A 69 1.39 -22.22 5.88
N ASN A 70 0.24 -22.86 6.08
CA ASN A 70 -0.90 -22.88 5.17
C ASN A 70 -2.13 -22.13 5.72
N VAL A 71 -1.97 -20.85 6.08
CA VAL A 71 -3.11 -20.01 6.44
C VAL A 71 -4.04 -19.84 5.24
N SER A 72 -5.32 -20.23 5.40
CA SER A 72 -6.36 -20.07 4.38
C SER A 72 -6.52 -18.61 3.96
N LEU A 73 -6.99 -18.39 2.73
CA LEU A 73 -7.29 -17.03 2.24
C LEU A 73 -8.29 -16.32 3.15
N THR A 74 -9.33 -17.03 3.60
CA THR A 74 -10.34 -16.49 4.53
C THR A 74 -9.70 -15.99 5.81
N SER A 75 -8.80 -16.76 6.43
CA SER A 75 -8.12 -16.35 7.66
C SER A 75 -7.22 -15.13 7.43
N LYS A 76 -6.52 -15.04 6.28
CA LYS A 76 -5.74 -13.83 5.93
C LYS A 76 -6.62 -12.59 5.81
N LEU A 77 -7.77 -12.71 5.15
CA LEU A 77 -8.70 -11.60 4.96
C LEU A 77 -9.35 -11.19 6.30
N THR A 78 -9.75 -12.14 7.14
CA THR A 78 -10.29 -11.85 8.48
C THR A 78 -9.28 -11.13 9.36
N ARG A 79 -8.01 -11.56 9.36
CA ARG A 79 -6.94 -10.88 10.13
C ARG A 79 -6.71 -9.46 9.63
N SER A 80 -6.66 -9.26 8.31
CA SER A 80 -6.57 -7.92 7.72
C SER A 80 -7.77 -7.06 8.11
N PHE A 81 -8.99 -7.61 8.06
CA PHE A 81 -10.21 -6.91 8.46
C PHE A 81 -10.12 -6.43 9.91
N MET A 82 -9.73 -7.31 10.85
CA MET A 82 -9.54 -6.94 12.26
C MET A 82 -8.52 -5.80 12.44
N CYS A 83 -7.40 -5.82 11.69
CA CYS A 83 -6.43 -4.73 11.72
C CYS A 83 -7.04 -3.41 11.26
N PHE A 84 -7.80 -3.41 10.15
CA PHE A 84 -8.44 -2.20 9.64
C PHE A 84 -9.58 -1.70 10.54
N THR A 85 -10.32 -2.60 11.19
CA THR A 85 -11.30 -2.23 12.21
C THR A 85 -10.62 -1.52 13.39
N PHE A 86 -9.50 -2.04 13.87
CA PHE A 86 -8.72 -1.36 14.92
C PHE A 86 -8.24 0.01 14.46
N ILE A 87 -7.66 0.12 13.25
CA ILE A 87 -7.20 1.40 12.69
C ILE A 87 -8.36 2.41 12.65
N PHE A 88 -9.54 1.98 12.21
CA PHE A 88 -10.73 2.83 12.14
C PHE A 88 -11.13 3.37 13.52
N ILE A 89 -11.15 2.51 14.54
CA ILE A 89 -11.45 2.89 15.92
C ILE A 89 -10.37 3.83 16.46
N TRP A 90 -9.10 3.48 16.29
CA TRP A 90 -7.94 4.25 16.77
C TRP A 90 -7.88 5.67 16.21
N HIS A 91 -8.27 5.86 14.95
CA HIS A 91 -8.26 7.16 14.29
C HIS A 91 -9.51 8.02 14.53
N GLY A 92 -10.46 7.58 15.37
CA GLY A 92 -11.53 8.45 15.88
C GLY A 92 -12.89 8.33 15.18
N LEU A 93 -13.17 7.23 14.47
CA LEU A 93 -14.52 6.86 13.99
C LEU A 93 -15.26 7.90 13.12
N SER A 94 -14.54 8.77 12.41
CA SER A 94 -15.15 9.74 11.50
C SER A 94 -15.44 9.13 10.12
N TRP A 95 -16.27 9.80 9.31
CA TRP A 95 -16.67 9.28 8.01
C TRP A 95 -15.51 9.27 6.99
N GLU A 96 -14.62 10.25 7.10
CA GLU A 96 -13.36 10.33 6.35
C GLU A 96 -12.46 9.13 6.65
N VAL A 97 -12.31 8.79 7.93
CA VAL A 97 -11.49 7.66 8.37
C VAL A 97 -12.14 6.35 7.95
N PHE A 98 -13.47 6.24 8.02
CA PHE A 98 -14.20 5.07 7.54
C PHE A 98 -13.92 4.82 6.05
N LEU A 99 -14.10 5.83 5.19
CA LEU A 99 -13.86 5.69 3.75
C LEU A 99 -12.39 5.40 3.44
N TRP A 100 -11.46 6.07 4.12
CA TRP A 100 -10.03 5.80 3.97
C TRP A 100 -9.66 4.36 4.34
N THR A 101 -10.11 3.87 5.50
CA THR A 101 -9.83 2.50 5.95
C THR A 101 -10.52 1.46 5.06
N LEU A 102 -11.74 1.72 4.60
CA LEU A 102 -12.47 0.87 3.67
C LEU A 102 -11.72 0.71 2.34
N PHE A 103 -11.31 1.82 1.70
CA PHE A 103 -10.58 1.76 0.44
C PHE A 103 -9.22 1.06 0.59
N ASN A 104 -8.51 1.30 1.70
CA ASN A 104 -7.25 0.59 1.97
C ASN A 104 -7.46 -0.91 2.21
N PHE A 105 -8.53 -1.30 2.91
CA PHE A 105 -8.89 -2.71 3.09
C PHE A 105 -9.23 -3.38 1.76
N ILE A 106 -10.00 -2.72 0.90
CA ILE A 106 -10.29 -3.20 -0.46
C ILE A 106 -8.99 -3.36 -1.25
N GLY A 107 -8.10 -2.35 -1.21
CA GLY A 107 -6.80 -2.40 -1.89
C GLY A 107 -5.93 -3.57 -1.45
N ILE A 108 -5.79 -3.81 -0.15
CA ILE A 108 -5.04 -4.98 0.39
C ILE A 108 -5.73 -6.30 0.02
N THR A 109 -7.06 -6.34 0.02
CA THR A 109 -7.82 -7.54 -0.36
C THR A 109 -7.57 -7.90 -1.82
N LEU A 110 -7.71 -6.93 -2.73
CA LEU A 110 -7.42 -7.12 -4.16
C LEU A 110 -5.97 -7.55 -4.39
N GLU A 111 -5.01 -6.91 -3.72
CA GLU A 111 -3.60 -7.31 -3.83
C GLU A 111 -3.37 -8.74 -3.32
N THR A 112 -4.03 -9.13 -2.23
CA THR A 112 -3.93 -10.49 -1.67
C THR A 112 -4.50 -11.53 -2.63
N LEU A 113 -5.67 -11.26 -3.22
CA LEU A 113 -6.29 -12.12 -4.22
C LEU A 113 -5.39 -12.25 -5.46
N ALA A 114 -4.86 -11.14 -5.97
CA ALA A 114 -3.95 -11.13 -7.11
C ALA A 114 -2.68 -11.94 -6.82
N ARG A 115 -2.12 -11.85 -5.61
CA ARG A 115 -0.96 -12.67 -5.18
C ARG A 115 -1.28 -14.15 -5.09
N VAL A 116 -2.47 -14.53 -4.64
CA VAL A 116 -2.89 -15.93 -4.60
C VAL A 116 -3.06 -16.47 -6.02
N PHE A 117 -3.76 -15.74 -6.89
CA PHE A 117 -3.91 -16.08 -8.29
C PHE A 117 -2.55 -16.22 -8.99
N GLY A 118 -1.65 -15.26 -8.75
CA GLY A 118 -0.30 -15.23 -9.32
C GLY A 118 0.63 -16.37 -8.89
N LYS A 119 0.27 -17.12 -7.84
CA LYS A 119 1.01 -18.32 -7.39
C LYS A 119 0.48 -19.62 -8.01
N THR A 120 -0.64 -19.58 -8.72
CA THR A 120 -1.22 -20.77 -9.36
C THR A 120 -0.28 -21.27 -10.47
N SER A 121 -0.09 -22.59 -10.55
CA SER A 121 0.76 -23.25 -11.56
C SER A 121 0.37 -22.87 -12.99
N TYR A 122 -0.94 -22.76 -13.27
CA TYR A 122 -1.48 -22.32 -14.55
C TYR A 122 -0.99 -20.91 -14.94
N TYR A 123 -1.11 -19.95 -14.03
CA TYR A 123 -0.66 -18.57 -14.28
C TYR A 123 0.85 -18.51 -14.49
N LEU A 124 1.63 -19.17 -13.62
CA LEU A 124 3.08 -19.21 -13.73
C LEU A 124 3.53 -19.86 -15.05
N HIS A 125 2.87 -20.93 -15.49
CA HIS A 125 3.15 -21.55 -16.79
C HIS A 125 2.79 -20.62 -17.95
N TYR A 126 1.64 -19.96 -17.88
CA TYR A 126 1.20 -18.99 -18.89
C TYR A 126 2.18 -17.81 -19.02
N VAL A 127 2.59 -17.22 -17.90
CA VAL A 127 3.54 -16.09 -17.88
C VAL A 127 4.88 -16.51 -18.45
N LYS A 128 5.47 -17.61 -17.95
CA LYS A 128 6.78 -18.09 -18.44
C LYS A 128 6.80 -18.45 -19.92
N ARG A 129 5.66 -18.89 -20.48
CA ARG A 129 5.55 -19.29 -21.88
C ARG A 129 5.27 -18.12 -22.83
N ASN A 130 4.50 -17.13 -22.39
CA ASN A 130 3.97 -16.09 -23.29
C ASN A 130 4.54 -14.69 -23.05
N LEU A 131 5.11 -14.41 -21.87
CA LEU A 131 5.65 -13.10 -21.53
C LEU A 131 7.17 -13.15 -21.35
N SER A 132 7.86 -12.19 -21.97
CA SER A 132 9.24 -11.87 -21.59
C SER A 132 9.27 -11.11 -20.27
N ASP A 133 10.43 -11.10 -19.60
CA ASP A 133 10.62 -10.36 -18.33
C ASP A 133 10.19 -8.88 -18.44
N SER A 134 10.47 -8.25 -19.58
CA SER A 134 10.05 -6.87 -19.83
C SER A 134 8.52 -6.73 -19.96
N ASN A 135 7.84 -7.69 -20.58
CA ASN A 135 6.39 -7.64 -20.76
C ASN A 135 5.66 -8.04 -19.48
N GLU A 136 6.21 -8.96 -18.68
CA GLU A 136 5.72 -9.27 -17.33
C GLU A 136 5.74 -8.01 -16.45
N ARG A 137 6.86 -7.27 -16.46
CA ARG A 137 6.95 -5.99 -15.74
C ARG A 137 5.91 -4.98 -16.21
N ARG A 138 5.71 -4.83 -17.53
CA ARG A 138 4.69 -3.92 -18.10
C ARG A 138 3.30 -4.32 -17.66
N PHE A 139 3.00 -5.60 -17.72
CA PHE A 139 1.72 -6.15 -17.27
C PHE A 139 1.49 -5.92 -15.78
N LEU A 140 2.50 -6.16 -14.93
CA LEU A 140 2.41 -5.90 -13.50
C LEU A 140 2.13 -4.42 -13.21
N ALA A 141 2.89 -3.51 -13.82
CA ALA A 141 2.70 -2.08 -13.65
C ALA A 141 1.30 -1.62 -14.09
N PHE A 142 0.76 -2.22 -15.16
CA PHE A 142 -0.58 -1.96 -15.66
C PHE A 142 -1.67 -2.42 -14.67
N ILE A 143 -1.53 -3.61 -14.07
CA ILE A 143 -2.48 -4.10 -13.07
C ILE A 143 -2.40 -3.31 -11.77
N THR A 144 -1.20 -2.86 -11.37
CA THR A 144 -1.03 -2.12 -10.11
C THR A 144 -1.36 -0.64 -10.23
N SER A 145 -1.45 -0.07 -11.43
CA SER A 145 -1.69 1.37 -11.59
C SER A 145 -3.07 1.82 -11.07
N PRO A 146 -4.20 1.09 -11.30
CA PRO A 146 -5.49 1.49 -10.73
C PRO A 146 -5.52 1.32 -9.21
N LEU A 147 -4.80 0.32 -8.67
CA LEU A 147 -4.64 0.16 -7.22
C LEU A 147 -3.87 1.35 -6.63
N THR A 148 -2.78 1.77 -7.27
CA THR A 148 -1.98 2.92 -6.84
C THR A 148 -2.79 4.21 -6.92
N MET A 149 -3.62 4.36 -7.95
CA MET A 149 -4.58 5.46 -8.07
C MET A 149 -5.60 5.45 -6.92
N LEU A 150 -6.22 4.30 -6.63
CA LEU A 150 -7.14 4.15 -5.50
C LEU A 150 -6.45 4.50 -4.17
N SER A 151 -5.16 4.20 -4.03
CA SER A 151 -4.39 4.53 -2.83
C SER A 151 -4.26 6.04 -2.68
N ALA A 152 -3.95 6.74 -3.78
CA ALA A 152 -3.90 8.20 -3.80
C ALA A 152 -5.26 8.82 -3.44
N ILE A 153 -6.36 8.33 -4.03
CA ILE A 153 -7.73 8.79 -3.73
C ILE A 153 -8.07 8.57 -2.25
N SER A 154 -7.80 7.37 -1.72
CA SER A 154 -8.08 7.05 -0.31
C SER A 154 -7.39 8.03 0.65
N ASN A 155 -6.16 8.46 0.33
CA ASN A 155 -5.41 9.41 1.14
C ASN A 155 -6.00 10.83 1.09
N PHE A 156 -6.72 11.21 0.03
CA PHE A 156 -7.42 12.49 0.00
C PHE A 156 -8.59 12.53 0.99
N PHE A 157 -9.31 11.42 1.20
CA PHE A 157 -10.31 11.35 2.29
C PHE A 157 -9.65 11.62 3.65
N PHE A 158 -8.54 10.94 3.93
CA PHE A 158 -7.90 11.01 5.25
C PHE A 158 -7.25 12.38 5.54
N PHE A 159 -6.59 12.99 4.55
CA PHE A 159 -5.85 14.25 4.76
C PHE A 159 -6.61 15.49 4.32
N GLY A 160 -7.40 15.38 3.25
CA GLY A 160 -8.12 16.49 2.64
C GLY A 160 -9.54 16.67 3.18
N GLY A 161 -10.01 15.74 4.01
CA GLY A 161 -11.39 15.72 4.48
C GLY A 161 -12.35 15.11 3.45
N ILE A 162 -13.63 15.03 3.84
CA ILE A 162 -14.64 14.35 3.02
C ILE A 162 -14.88 15.05 1.68
N ASP A 163 -14.92 16.38 1.66
CA ASP A 163 -15.21 17.15 0.45
C ASP A 163 -14.12 16.97 -0.61
N ALA A 164 -12.85 16.99 -0.20
CA ALA A 164 -11.73 16.75 -1.09
C ALA A 164 -11.75 15.31 -1.62
N GLY A 165 -11.95 14.34 -0.73
CA GLY A 165 -12.03 12.92 -1.10
C GLY A 165 -13.14 12.65 -2.11
N LEU A 166 -14.35 13.16 -1.86
CA LEU A 166 -15.50 13.03 -2.76
C LEU A 166 -15.25 13.74 -4.09
N SER A 167 -14.71 14.96 -4.08
CA SER A 167 -14.40 15.68 -5.32
C SER A 167 -13.48 14.89 -6.26
N PHE A 168 -12.41 14.28 -5.73
CA PHE A 168 -11.52 13.44 -6.54
C PHE A 168 -12.15 12.11 -6.94
N PHE A 169 -12.97 11.52 -6.06
CA PHE A 169 -13.68 10.28 -6.36
C PHE A 169 -14.70 10.48 -7.48
N GLU A 170 -15.57 11.49 -7.37
CA GLU A 170 -16.56 11.84 -8.38
C GLU A 170 -15.91 12.26 -9.69
N ALA A 171 -14.82 13.04 -9.63
CA ALA A 171 -14.05 13.37 -10.82
C ALA A 171 -13.65 12.10 -11.59
N ILE A 172 -13.00 11.14 -10.92
CA ILE A 172 -12.45 9.96 -11.60
C ILE A 172 -13.55 8.98 -12.06
N PHE A 173 -14.56 8.74 -11.23
CA PHE A 173 -15.53 7.68 -11.48
C PHE A 173 -16.80 8.13 -12.19
N LEU A 174 -17.16 9.42 -12.14
CA LEU A 174 -18.45 9.92 -12.64
C LEU A 174 -18.31 11.02 -13.69
N LEU A 175 -17.38 11.97 -13.49
CA LEU A 175 -17.34 13.21 -14.30
C LEU A 175 -16.32 13.16 -15.44
N ASN A 176 -15.16 12.54 -15.22
CA ASN A 176 -14.08 12.49 -16.19
C ASN A 176 -14.51 11.71 -17.45
N THR A 177 -14.04 12.20 -18.59
CA THR A 177 -14.05 11.48 -19.85
C THR A 177 -13.09 10.28 -19.82
N TRP A 178 -13.31 9.34 -20.73
CA TRP A 178 -12.40 8.19 -20.91
C TRP A 178 -10.96 8.62 -21.21
N ILE A 179 -10.75 9.74 -21.91
CA ILE A 179 -9.41 10.26 -22.25
C ILE A 179 -8.70 10.75 -21.00
N GLU A 180 -9.37 11.53 -20.15
CA GLU A 180 -8.80 12.03 -18.89
C GLU A 180 -8.42 10.87 -17.97
N ASN A 181 -9.28 9.86 -17.86
CA ASN A 181 -8.99 8.66 -17.07
C ASN A 181 -7.83 7.84 -17.65
N ILE A 182 -7.69 7.74 -18.98
CA ILE A 182 -6.53 7.11 -19.62
C ILE A 182 -5.25 7.88 -19.27
N ILE A 183 -5.26 9.22 -19.32
CA ILE A 183 -4.10 10.05 -18.96
C ILE A 183 -3.70 9.80 -17.50
N ILE A 184 -4.67 9.77 -16.58
CA ILE A 184 -4.43 9.49 -15.16
C ILE A 184 -3.80 8.10 -15.00
N ILE A 185 -4.34 7.07 -15.67
CA ILE A 185 -3.79 5.71 -15.62
C ILE A 185 -2.37 5.67 -16.17
N ILE A 186 -2.05 6.41 -17.24
CA ILE A 186 -0.69 6.50 -17.81
C ILE A 186 0.29 7.13 -16.81
N ILE A 187 -0.14 8.16 -16.07
CA ILE A 187 0.68 8.79 -15.02
C ILE A 187 0.98 7.76 -13.92
N PHE A 188 -0.04 7.08 -13.38
CA PHE A 188 0.16 6.07 -12.34
C PHE A 188 0.94 4.85 -12.83
N TYR A 189 0.75 4.44 -14.08
CA TYR A 189 1.53 3.41 -14.72
C TYR A 189 3.02 3.79 -14.76
N SER A 190 3.34 5.02 -15.16
CA SER A 190 4.71 5.52 -15.20
C SER A 190 5.34 5.55 -13.80
N MET A 191 4.57 5.93 -12.78
CA MET A 191 5.01 5.86 -11.39
C MET A 191 5.29 4.42 -10.94
N CYS A 192 4.42 3.47 -11.28
CA CYS A 192 4.64 2.05 -11.01
C CYS A 192 5.90 1.54 -11.70
N GLN A 193 6.13 1.93 -12.96
CA GLN A 193 7.31 1.51 -13.72
C GLN A 193 8.62 1.97 -13.09
N ILE A 194 8.68 3.22 -12.62
CA ILE A 194 9.84 3.78 -11.91
C ILE A 194 10.05 3.04 -10.59
N SER A 195 8.97 2.80 -9.85
CA SER A 195 9.00 2.11 -8.56
C SER A 195 9.51 0.66 -8.68
N ILE A 196 9.06 -0.07 -9.70
CA ILE A 196 9.53 -1.43 -10.00
C ILE A 196 11.02 -1.44 -10.36
N GLU A 197 11.46 -0.54 -11.25
CA GLU A 197 12.87 -0.43 -11.66
C GLU A 197 13.78 -0.14 -10.47
N PHE A 198 13.38 0.80 -9.62
CA PHE A 198 14.14 1.16 -8.43
C PHE A 198 14.29 -0.04 -7.48
N ASN A 199 13.23 -0.84 -7.33
CA ASN A 199 13.28 -2.05 -6.52
C ASN A 199 14.20 -3.12 -7.12
N HIS A 200 14.27 -3.24 -8.44
CA HIS A 200 15.23 -4.12 -9.13
C HIS A 200 16.66 -3.64 -8.92
N TYR A 201 16.94 -2.36 -9.15
CA TYR A 201 18.26 -1.76 -8.91
C TYR A 201 18.75 -1.94 -7.47
N LYS A 202 17.86 -1.80 -6.49
CA LYS A 202 18.23 -2.01 -5.09
C LYS A 202 18.61 -3.46 -4.79
N LYS A 203 17.89 -4.43 -5.38
CA LYS A 203 18.20 -5.85 -5.21
C LYS A 203 19.55 -6.22 -5.82
N SER A 204 19.89 -5.68 -7.00
CA SER A 204 21.17 -5.96 -7.64
C SER A 204 22.38 -5.38 -6.89
N LYS A 205 22.19 -4.30 -6.11
CA LYS A 205 23.23 -3.75 -5.22
C LYS A 205 23.38 -4.45 -3.87
N GLN A 206 22.46 -5.34 -3.51
CA GLN A 206 22.48 -6.08 -2.25
C GLN A 206 22.97 -7.53 -2.42
N GLN A 207 23.21 -7.95 -3.66
CA GLN A 207 23.88 -9.19 -4.04
C GLN A 207 25.37 -8.93 -4.27
#